data_AF-E2B6D5-F1
#
_entry.id   AF-E2B6D5-F1
#
_cell.length_a   1.000
_cell.length_b   1.000
_cell.length_c   1.000
_cell.angle_alpha   90.00
_cell.angle_beta   90.00
_cell.angle_gamma   90.00
#
_symmetry.space_group_name_H-M   'P 1'
#
loop_
_entity.id
_entity.type
_entity.pdbx_description
1 polymer ?
#
loop_
_entity_poly.entity_id
_entity_poly.type
_entity_poly.pdbx_seq_one_letter_code
_entity_poly.pdbx_strand_id
1 'polypeptide(L)'
;IDSFIHSYLHSFIHAFLHSFIHSFIHSFIHSFIHSFIHSFIHSFIHSFIHSFIHSFIHSFIHSFIHSFIHSFIHSFIHSFIHSFIHSFIHSFIHSFIHSFIHSFIMVEAHRLRGENHFSGFSSIFLHSLIHSFLHSFIHSFIPLFLYSFIHLFISSFIHSFIHSFIHSFIYS
;
A
#
# COMPACT_ATOMS: atom_id res chain seq x y z
N ILE A 1 -90.84 22.46 14.47
CA ILE A 1 -89.69 23.14 15.12
C ILE A 1 -88.70 22.08 15.62
N ASP A 2 -89.15 21.12 16.45
CA ASP A 2 -88.28 20.05 16.96
C ASP A 2 -87.65 19.15 15.89
N SER A 3 -88.40 18.76 14.85
CA SER A 3 -87.83 17.96 13.74
C SER A 3 -86.77 18.70 12.95
N PHE A 4 -86.91 20.04 12.83
CA PHE A 4 -85.98 20.90 12.11
C PHE A 4 -84.72 21.16 12.93
N ILE A 5 -84.88 21.35 14.25
CA ILE A 5 -83.76 21.46 15.20
C ILE A 5 -82.98 20.14 15.23
N HIS A 6 -83.68 19.00 15.25
CA HIS A 6 -83.05 17.68 15.28
C HIS A 6 -82.27 17.39 13.99
N SER A 7 -82.85 17.65 12.81
CA SER A 7 -82.16 17.42 11.53
C SER A 7 -80.97 18.38 11.33
N TYR A 8 -81.09 19.62 11.81
CA TYR A 8 -80.01 20.60 11.74
C TYR A 8 -78.85 20.23 12.67
N LEU A 9 -79.13 19.87 13.93
CA LEU A 9 -78.11 19.40 14.86
C LEU A 9 -77.44 18.12 14.35
N HIS A 10 -78.21 17.17 13.83
CA HIS A 10 -77.65 15.94 13.29
C HIS A 10 -76.73 16.20 12.10
N SER A 11 -77.16 17.01 11.13
CA SER A 11 -76.34 17.33 9.96
C SER A 11 -75.10 18.16 10.31
N PHE A 12 -75.23 19.11 11.24
CA PHE A 12 -74.11 19.91 11.72
C PHE A 12 -73.07 19.06 12.46
N ILE A 13 -73.51 18.23 13.41
CA ILE A 13 -72.61 17.34 14.16
C ILE A 13 -71.95 16.34 13.22
N HIS A 14 -72.70 15.78 12.27
CA HIS A 14 -72.15 14.83 11.30
C HIS A 14 -71.12 15.48 10.38
N ALA A 15 -71.42 16.66 9.81
CA ALA A 15 -70.51 17.38 8.94
C ALA A 15 -69.26 17.87 9.69
N PHE A 16 -69.43 18.35 10.93
CA PHE A 16 -68.31 18.81 11.76
C PHE A 16 -67.41 17.65 12.16
N LEU A 17 -67.97 16.55 12.68
CA LEU A 17 -67.17 15.36 13.01
C LEU A 17 -66.50 14.78 11.77
N HIS A 18 -67.22 14.65 10.66
CA HIS A 18 -66.64 14.11 9.44
C HIS A 18 -65.50 14.98 8.91
N SER A 19 -65.70 16.30 8.83
CA SER A 19 -64.65 17.22 8.35
C SER A 19 -63.47 17.31 9.30
N PHE A 20 -63.71 17.37 10.62
CA PHE A 20 -62.65 17.44 11.61
C PHE A 20 -61.85 16.14 11.68
N ILE A 21 -62.52 14.99 11.75
CA ILE A 21 -61.86 13.68 11.74
C ILE A 21 -61.11 13.49 10.43
N HIS A 22 -61.73 13.77 9.29
CA HIS A 22 -61.08 13.60 8.00
C HIS A 22 -59.85 14.51 7.85
N SER A 23 -59.99 15.81 8.14
CA SER A 23 -58.87 16.75 8.01
C SER A 23 -57.76 16.49 9.01
N PHE A 24 -58.09 16.22 10.28
CA PHE A 24 -57.10 15.96 11.32
C PHE A 24 -56.38 14.64 11.06
N ILE A 25 -57.11 13.55 10.82
CA ILE A 25 -56.50 12.25 10.51
C ILE A 25 -55.68 12.36 9.23
N HIS A 26 -56.22 12.95 8.16
CA HIS A 26 -55.49 13.05 6.90
C HIS A 26 -54.23 13.91 7.04
N SER A 27 -54.33 15.11 7.61
CA SER A 27 -53.18 16.00 7.77
C SER A 27 -52.14 15.46 8.75
N PHE A 28 -52.56 14.92 9.90
CA PHE A 28 -51.66 14.38 10.89
C PHE A 28 -50.98 13.11 10.39
N ILE A 29 -51.73 12.15 9.86
CA ILE A 29 -51.15 10.92 9.31
C ILE A 29 -50.25 11.26 8.13
N HIS A 30 -50.70 12.10 7.20
CA HIS A 30 -49.88 12.44 6.03
C HIS A 30 -48.59 13.16 6.44
N SER A 31 -48.67 14.19 7.28
CA SER A 31 -47.50 14.95 7.71
C SER A 31 -46.55 14.12 8.58
N PHE A 32 -47.08 13.35 9.54
CA PHE A 32 -46.28 12.51 10.41
C PHE A 32 -45.61 11.38 9.64
N ILE A 33 -46.36 10.63 8.83
CA ILE A 33 -45.80 9.55 8.01
C ILE A 33 -44.79 10.13 7.03
N HIS A 34 -45.13 11.21 6.31
CA HIS A 34 -44.22 11.78 5.32
C HIS A 34 -42.93 12.31 5.97
N SER A 35 -43.04 13.11 7.03
CA SER A 35 -41.87 13.66 7.72
C SER A 35 -41.04 12.60 8.42
N PHE A 36 -41.67 11.65 9.12
CA PHE A 36 -40.97 10.58 9.83
C PHE A 36 -40.29 9.63 8.85
N ILE A 37 -41.01 9.13 7.85
CA ILE A 37 -40.43 8.24 6.84
C ILE A 37 -39.33 8.96 6.08
N HIS A 38 -39.56 10.19 5.61
CA HIS A 38 -38.55 10.92 4.85
C HIS A 38 -37.30 11.20 5.70
N SER A 39 -37.46 11.74 6.91
CA SER A 39 -36.32 12.06 7.78
C SER A 39 -35.59 10.81 8.26
N PHE A 40 -36.31 9.76 8.66
CA PHE A 40 -35.72 8.52 9.14
C PHE A 40 -35.02 7.78 8.01
N ILE A 41 -35.68 7.57 6.87
CA ILE A 41 -35.05 6.90 5.72
C ILE A 41 -33.86 7.72 5.24
N HIS A 42 -34.01 9.02 5.06
CA HIS A 42 -32.91 9.85 4.57
C HIS A 42 -31.72 9.85 5.54
N SER A 43 -31.96 10.12 6.83
CA SER A 43 -30.89 10.16 7.83
C SER A 43 -30.26 8.78 8.06
N PHE A 44 -31.05 7.73 8.15
CA PHE A 44 -30.55 6.37 8.35
C PHE A 44 -29.78 5.88 7.14
N ILE A 45 -30.34 5.99 5.94
CA ILE A 45 -29.65 5.59 4.71
C ILE A 45 -28.38 6.41 4.53
N HIS A 46 -28.46 7.74 4.67
CA HIS A 46 -27.29 8.59 4.50
C HIS A 46 -26.21 8.27 5.53
N SER A 47 -26.55 8.22 6.81
CA SER A 47 -25.57 7.94 7.88
C SER A 47 -25.02 6.52 7.79
N PHE A 48 -25.85 5.52 7.52
CA PHE A 48 -25.43 4.13 7.40
C PHE A 48 -24.54 3.95 6.17
N ILE A 49 -24.97 4.40 5.00
CA ILE A 49 -24.16 4.29 3.77
C ILE A 49 -22.86 5.06 3.95
N HIS A 50 -22.91 6.31 4.44
CA HIS A 50 -21.70 7.11 4.62
C HIS A 50 -20.74 6.47 5.62
N SER A 51 -21.23 6.09 6.81
CA SER A 51 -20.39 5.49 7.85
C SER A 51 -19.87 4.12 7.46
N PHE A 52 -20.69 3.26 6.86
CA PHE A 52 -20.30 1.94 6.42
C PHE A 52 -19.29 2.01 5.29
N ILE A 53 -19.59 2.78 4.23
CA ILE A 53 -18.66 2.94 3.10
C ILE A 53 -17.35 3.56 3.60
N HIS A 54 -17.41 4.64 4.38
CA HIS A 54 -16.22 5.29 4.89
C HIS A 54 -15.39 4.36 5.79
N SER A 55 -16.01 3.71 6.76
CA SER A 55 -15.31 2.80 7.69
C SER A 55 -14.77 1.56 7.00
N PHE A 56 -15.55 0.95 6.10
CA PHE A 56 -15.13 -0.23 5.35
C PHE A 56 -13.99 0.11 4.40
N ILE A 57 -14.15 1.14 3.57
CA ILE A 57 -13.10 1.57 2.65
C ILE A 57 -11.85 1.96 3.43
N HIS A 58 -11.98 2.78 4.47
CA HIS A 58 -10.83 3.22 5.25
C HIS A 58 -10.13 2.03 5.92
N SER A 59 -10.86 1.17 6.63
CA SER A 59 -10.27 0.03 7.34
C SER A 59 -9.69 -1.02 6.39
N PHE A 60 -10.39 -1.35 5.31
CA PHE A 60 -9.93 -2.31 4.31
C PHE A 60 -8.68 -1.79 3.60
N ILE A 61 -8.73 -0.57 3.06
CA ILE A 61 -7.59 0.03 2.37
C ILE A 61 -6.42 0.15 3.34
N HIS A 62 -6.64 0.67 4.55
CA HIS A 62 -5.56 0.82 5.52
C HIS A 62 -4.95 -0.51 5.92
N SER A 63 -5.76 -1.51 6.30
CA SER A 63 -5.26 -2.82 6.72
C SER A 63 -4.59 -3.59 5.58
N PHE A 64 -5.17 -3.57 4.38
CA PHE A 64 -4.61 -4.22 3.21
C PHE A 64 -3.30 -3.57 2.79
N ILE A 65 -3.28 -2.24 2.62
CA ILE A 65 -2.06 -1.52 2.26
C ILE A 65 -1.00 -1.75 3.32
N HIS A 66 -1.33 -1.60 4.60
CA HIS A 66 -0.35 -1.78 5.67
C HIS A 66 0.21 -3.21 5.71
N SER A 67 -0.66 -4.23 5.71
CA SER A 67 -0.24 -5.63 5.79
C SER A 67 0.52 -6.08 4.54
N PHE A 68 0.05 -5.72 3.35
CA PHE A 68 0.69 -6.05 2.09
C PHE A 68 2.04 -5.35 1.98
N ILE A 69 2.10 -4.03 2.20
CA ILE A 69 3.36 -3.29 2.14
C ILE A 69 4.34 -3.84 3.16
N HIS A 70 3.91 -4.07 4.41
CA HIS A 70 4.80 -4.59 5.44
C HIS A 70 5.34 -5.98 5.08
N SER A 71 4.46 -6.92 4.73
CA SER A 71 4.86 -8.30 4.40
C SER A 71 5.69 -8.38 3.12
N PHE A 72 5.30 -7.66 2.07
CA PHE A 72 6.04 -7.60 0.81
C PHE A 72 7.41 -6.98 1.02
N ILE A 73 7.49 -5.79 1.64
CA ILE A 73 8.77 -5.13 1.91
C ILE A 73 9.65 -6.04 2.75
N HIS A 74 9.13 -6.60 3.84
CA HIS A 74 9.94 -7.44 4.71
C HIS A 74 10.47 -8.69 3.99
N SER A 75 9.60 -9.44 3.31
CA SER A 75 9.99 -10.66 2.60
C SER A 75 10.88 -10.40 1.38
N PHE A 76 10.54 -9.38 0.57
CA PHE A 76 11.32 -9.00 -0.60
C PHE A 76 12.67 -8.46 -0.20
N ILE A 77 12.74 -7.51 0.73
CA ILE A 77 14.03 -7.01 1.24
C ILE A 77 14.85 -8.18 1.77
N HIS A 78 14.28 -9.00 2.65
CA HIS A 78 15.05 -10.07 3.28
C HIS A 78 15.58 -11.07 2.25
N SER A 79 14.72 -11.55 1.35
CA SER A 79 15.10 -12.51 0.31
C SER A 79 16.06 -11.92 -0.73
N PHE A 80 15.79 -10.70 -1.21
CA PHE A 80 16.64 -10.01 -2.17
C PHE A 80 17.99 -9.70 -1.56
N ILE A 81 18.05 -9.08 -0.38
CA ILE A 81 19.31 -8.80 0.31
C ILE A 81 20.07 -10.11 0.52
N HIS A 82 19.44 -11.14 1.06
CA HIS A 82 20.14 -12.38 1.36
C HIS A 82 20.66 -13.07 0.08
N SER A 83 19.83 -13.21 -0.94
CA SER A 83 20.21 -13.83 -2.20
C SER A 83 21.23 -13.00 -2.98
N PHE A 84 21.02 -11.69 -3.09
CA PHE A 84 21.93 -10.79 -3.80
C PHE A 84 23.28 -10.74 -3.08
N ILE A 85 23.31 -10.42 -1.79
CA ILE A 85 24.56 -10.41 -1.02
C ILE A 85 25.25 -11.76 -1.15
N HIS A 86 24.57 -12.86 -0.88
CA HIS A 86 25.24 -14.16 -0.87
C HIS A 86 25.73 -14.57 -2.25
N SER A 87 24.87 -14.56 -3.28
CA SER A 87 25.22 -15.05 -4.61
C SER A 87 26.10 -14.08 -5.39
N PHE A 88 25.77 -12.79 -5.40
CA PHE A 88 26.51 -11.79 -6.16
C PHE A 88 27.88 -11.57 -5.56
N ILE A 89 27.98 -11.35 -4.24
CA ILE A 89 29.28 -11.13 -3.61
C ILE A 89 30.15 -12.37 -3.75
N HIS A 90 29.60 -13.56 -3.48
CA HIS A 90 30.42 -14.77 -3.55
C HIS A 90 30.90 -15.03 -4.98
N SER A 91 30.02 -14.97 -5.99
CA SER A 91 30.40 -15.17 -7.39
C SER A 91 31.32 -14.08 -7.93
N PHE A 92 31.05 -12.82 -7.61
CA PHE A 92 31.85 -11.67 -8.06
C PHE A 92 33.23 -11.68 -7.41
N ILE A 93 33.32 -11.87 -6.09
CA ILE A 93 34.61 -11.98 -5.39
C ILE A 93 35.37 -13.20 -5.92
N HIS A 94 34.74 -14.36 -6.03
CA HIS A 94 35.40 -15.57 -6.50
C HIS A 94 35.93 -15.41 -7.93
N SER A 95 35.10 -14.93 -8.85
CA SER A 95 35.49 -14.71 -10.25
C SER A 95 36.55 -13.62 -10.38
N PHE A 96 36.44 -12.51 -9.66
CA PHE A 96 37.42 -11.43 -9.66
C PHE A 96 38.76 -11.91 -9.12
N ILE A 97 38.79 -12.51 -7.92
CA ILE A 97 40.02 -13.03 -7.33
C ILE A 97 40.64 -14.09 -8.24
N HIS A 98 39.85 -15.04 -8.73
CA HIS A 98 40.36 -16.13 -9.55
C HIS A 98 40.93 -15.63 -10.88
N SER A 99 40.17 -14.80 -11.62
CA SER A 99 40.62 -14.24 -12.90
C SER A 99 41.82 -13.31 -12.74
N PHE A 100 41.83 -12.46 -11.71
CA PHE A 100 42.91 -11.51 -11.46
C PHE A 100 44.19 -12.22 -11.04
N ILE A 101 44.12 -13.17 -10.10
CA ILE A 101 45.27 -13.97 -9.68
C ILE A 101 45.79 -14.79 -10.86
N HIS A 102 44.92 -15.46 -11.62
CA HIS A 102 45.33 -16.28 -12.75
C HIS A 102 45.98 -15.44 -13.85
N SER A 103 45.38 -14.31 -14.22
CA SER A 103 45.95 -13.38 -15.20
C SER A 103 47.31 -12.86 -14.75
N PHE A 104 47.41 -12.43 -13.49
CA PHE A 104 48.67 -11.92 -12.95
C PHE A 104 49.76 -12.99 -12.90
N ILE A 105 49.45 -14.22 -12.46
CA ILE A 105 50.40 -15.33 -12.45
C ILE A 105 50.83 -15.67 -13.88
N MET A 106 49.92 -15.67 -14.86
CA MET A 106 50.27 -15.94 -16.26
C MET A 106 51.20 -14.87 -16.84
N VAL A 107 50.90 -13.59 -16.60
CA VAL A 107 51.76 -12.47 -17.03
C VAL A 107 53.13 -12.55 -16.36
N GLU A 108 53.17 -12.81 -15.05
CA GLU A 108 54.42 -12.88 -14.30
C GLU A 108 55.24 -14.12 -14.64
N ALA A 109 54.61 -15.28 -14.85
CA ALA A 109 55.29 -16.49 -15.34
C ALA A 109 55.90 -16.29 -16.73
N HIS A 110 55.22 -15.55 -17.61
CA HIS A 110 55.76 -15.17 -18.91
C HIS A 110 56.93 -14.18 -18.77
N ARG A 111 56.87 -13.25 -17.81
CA ARG A 111 57.90 -12.24 -17.55
C ARG A 111 59.16 -12.83 -16.88
N LEU A 112 58.99 -13.74 -15.92
CA LEU A 112 60.07 -14.44 -15.20
C LEU A 112 60.81 -15.45 -16.09
N ARG A 113 60.24 -15.85 -17.24
CA ARG A 113 60.98 -16.58 -18.29
C ARG A 113 62.11 -15.73 -18.91
N GLY A 114 62.12 -14.41 -18.65
CA GLY A 114 63.14 -13.46 -19.13
C GLY A 114 64.10 -12.94 -18.05
N GLU A 115 63.70 -12.73 -16.79
CA GLU A 115 64.57 -12.15 -15.75
C GLU A 115 64.27 -12.65 -14.32
N ASN A 116 65.32 -12.92 -13.53
CA ASN A 116 65.29 -13.67 -12.26
C ASN A 116 65.00 -12.85 -10.98
N HIS A 117 64.46 -11.63 -11.04
CA HIS A 117 64.39 -10.75 -9.87
C HIS A 117 63.03 -10.08 -9.65
N PHE A 118 61.94 -10.80 -9.34
CA PHE A 118 60.68 -10.09 -9.02
C PHE A 118 59.61 -10.83 -8.17
N SER A 119 59.95 -11.91 -7.45
CA SER A 119 58.95 -12.69 -6.70
C SER A 119 58.40 -12.02 -5.43
N GLY A 120 59.18 -11.16 -4.76
CA GLY A 120 58.75 -10.51 -3.50
C GLY A 120 57.82 -9.31 -3.69
N PHE A 121 58.13 -8.42 -4.64
CA PHE A 121 57.35 -7.21 -4.91
C PHE A 121 55.96 -7.53 -5.48
N SER A 122 55.89 -8.53 -6.36
CA SER A 122 54.66 -8.95 -7.02
C SER A 122 53.62 -9.54 -6.05
N SER A 123 54.07 -10.32 -5.05
CA SER A 123 53.20 -10.89 -4.02
C SER A 123 52.61 -9.82 -3.08
N ILE A 124 53.44 -8.88 -2.60
CA ILE A 124 53.00 -7.79 -1.71
C ILE A 124 52.02 -6.86 -2.46
N PHE A 125 52.33 -6.54 -3.71
CA PHE A 125 51.46 -5.72 -4.56
C PHE A 125 50.11 -6.38 -4.82
N LEU A 126 50.09 -7.68 -5.18
CA LEU A 126 48.85 -8.45 -5.35
C LEU A 126 48.00 -8.44 -4.08
N HIS A 127 48.62 -8.74 -2.94
CA HIS A 127 47.91 -8.78 -1.67
C HIS A 127 47.29 -7.42 -1.33
N SER A 128 48.04 -6.33 -1.48
CA SER A 128 47.53 -4.97 -1.25
C SER A 128 46.38 -4.61 -2.20
N LEU A 129 46.45 -5.01 -3.47
CA LEU A 129 45.43 -4.68 -4.46
C LEU A 129 44.14 -5.47 -4.18
N ILE A 130 44.24 -6.77 -3.92
CA ILE A 130 43.08 -7.60 -3.54
C ILE A 130 42.46 -7.09 -2.25
N HIS A 131 43.28 -6.79 -1.23
CA HIS A 131 42.79 -6.30 0.05
C HIS A 131 42.07 -4.95 -0.08
N SER A 132 42.68 -3.97 -0.76
CA SER A 132 42.07 -2.65 -0.97
C SER A 132 40.80 -2.72 -1.80
N PHE A 133 40.76 -3.56 -2.83
CA PHE A 133 39.56 -3.79 -3.63
C PHE A 133 38.43 -4.41 -2.79
N LEU A 134 38.70 -5.50 -2.07
CA LEU A 134 37.71 -6.15 -1.22
C LEU A 134 37.20 -5.21 -0.14
N HIS A 135 38.10 -4.46 0.50
CA HIS A 135 37.72 -3.48 1.51
C HIS A 135 36.81 -2.40 0.93
N SER A 136 37.18 -1.79 -0.21
CA SER A 136 36.35 -0.80 -0.90
C SER A 136 34.99 -1.37 -1.34
N PHE A 137 34.99 -2.58 -1.90
CA PHE A 137 33.78 -3.24 -2.37
C PHE A 137 32.82 -3.52 -1.20
N ILE A 138 33.33 -4.07 -0.10
CA ILE A 138 32.51 -4.44 1.07
C ILE A 138 32.03 -3.22 1.84
N HIS A 139 32.91 -2.26 2.10
CA HIS A 139 32.60 -1.13 2.99
C HIS A 139 32.06 0.11 2.28
N SER A 140 32.24 0.24 0.96
CA SER A 140 31.72 1.37 0.19
C SER A 140 30.64 0.95 -0.79
N PHE A 141 30.98 0.06 -1.74
CA PHE A 141 30.06 -0.26 -2.85
C PHE A 141 28.78 -0.95 -2.37
N ILE A 142 28.88 -1.99 -1.55
CA ILE A 142 27.69 -2.75 -1.11
C ILE A 142 26.69 -1.88 -0.34
N PRO A 143 27.09 -1.10 0.69
CA PRO A 143 26.16 -0.21 1.39
C PRO A 143 25.51 0.82 0.47
N LEU A 144 26.28 1.46 -0.42
CA LEU A 144 25.76 2.44 -1.38
C LEU A 144 24.77 1.81 -2.35
N PHE A 145 25.10 0.63 -2.89
CA PHE A 145 24.22 -0.10 -3.79
C PHE A 145 22.93 -0.52 -3.10
N LEU A 146 23.02 -1.12 -1.91
CA LEU A 146 21.85 -1.53 -1.14
C LEU A 146 20.98 -0.33 -0.79
N TYR A 147 21.57 0.77 -0.29
CA TYR A 147 20.82 1.98 0.01
C TYR A 147 20.10 2.53 -1.22
N SER A 148 20.81 2.70 -2.33
CA SER A 148 20.27 3.17 -3.60
C SER A 148 19.14 2.28 -4.10
N PHE A 149 19.40 0.97 -4.17
CA PHE A 149 18.44 0.00 -4.69
C PHE A 149 17.19 -0.09 -3.82
N ILE A 150 17.36 -0.27 -2.50
CA ILE A 150 16.25 -0.34 -1.56
C ILE A 150 15.43 0.94 -1.63
N HIS A 151 16.07 2.11 -1.57
CA HIS A 151 15.36 3.38 -1.57
C HIS A 151 14.60 3.62 -2.90
N LEU A 152 15.27 3.48 -4.04
CA LEU A 152 14.68 3.74 -5.36
C LEU A 152 13.62 2.70 -5.72
N PHE A 153 13.91 1.42 -5.52
CA PHE A 153 12.99 0.34 -5.85
C PHE A 153 11.76 0.37 -4.95
N ILE A 154 11.95 0.47 -3.62
CA ILE A 154 10.81 0.47 -2.70
C ILE A 154 9.97 1.72 -2.90
N SER A 155 10.58 2.90 -3.02
CA SER A 155 9.82 4.13 -3.23
C SER A 155 9.02 4.08 -4.53
N SER A 156 9.62 3.62 -5.64
CA SER A 156 8.92 3.52 -6.92
C SER A 156 7.86 2.42 -6.94
N PHE A 157 8.16 1.27 -6.33
CA PHE A 157 7.22 0.16 -6.22
C PHE A 157 6.01 0.52 -5.35
N ILE A 158 6.23 1.07 -4.15
CA ILE A 158 5.13 1.51 -3.28
C ILE A 158 4.28 2.54 -4.01
N HIS A 159 4.90 3.54 -4.64
CA HIS A 159 4.15 4.58 -5.33
C HIS A 159 3.30 4.02 -6.47
N SER A 160 3.90 3.19 -7.33
CA SER A 160 3.20 2.58 -8.47
C SER A 160 2.12 1.59 -8.04
N PHE A 161 2.38 0.78 -7.01
CA PHE A 161 1.43 -0.19 -6.46
C PHE A 161 0.24 0.51 -5.79
N ILE A 162 0.49 1.49 -4.92
CA ILE A 162 -0.60 2.25 -4.29
C ILE A 162 -1.43 2.94 -5.36
N HIS A 163 -0.80 3.58 -6.34
CA HIS A 163 -1.50 4.26 -7.42
C HIS A 163 -2.35 3.29 -8.25
N SER A 164 -1.80 2.15 -8.67
CA SER A 164 -2.53 1.15 -9.46
C SER A 164 -3.64 0.48 -8.67
N PHE A 165 -3.43 0.19 -7.39
CA PHE A 165 -4.41 -0.42 -6.51
C PHE A 165 -5.59 0.53 -6.24
N ILE A 166 -5.31 1.78 -5.90
CA ILE A 166 -6.36 2.81 -5.70
C ILE A 166 -7.13 3.02 -7.00
N HIS A 167 -6.44 3.14 -8.14
CA HIS A 167 -7.10 3.28 -9.44
C HIS A 167 -7.97 2.06 -9.77
N SER A 168 -7.46 0.84 -9.57
CA SER A 168 -8.24 -0.39 -9.74
C SER A 168 -9.49 -0.39 -8.87
N PHE A 169 -9.40 0.03 -7.61
CA PHE A 169 -10.51 -0.03 -6.65
C PHE A 169 -11.58 1.05 -6.91
N ILE A 170 -11.18 2.20 -7.44
CA ILE A 170 -12.10 3.30 -7.79
C ILE A 170 -12.81 3.04 -9.12
N TYR A 171 -12.12 2.42 -10.08
CA TYR A 171 -12.61 2.25 -11.46
C TYR A 171 -13.09 0.82 -11.81
N SER A 172 -13.12 -0.12 -10.84
CA SER A 172 -13.78 -1.42 -10.96
C SER A 172 -15.23 -1.36 -10.52
#